data_AF-D6WX27-F1
#
_entry.id   AF-D6WX27-F1
#
_cell.length_a   1.000
_cell.length_b   1.000
_cell.length_c   1.000
_cell.angle_alpha   90.00
_cell.angle_beta   90.00
_cell.angle_gamma   90.00
#
_symmetry.space_group_name_H-M   'P 1'
#
loop_
_entity.id
_entity.type
_entity.pdbx_description
1 polymer ?
#
loop_
_entity_poly.entity_id
_entity_poly.type
_entity_poly.pdbx_seq_one_letter_code
_entity_poly.pdbx_strand_id
1 'polypeptide(L)'
;MVSLFENYEQQYSVLTADITAQIGLLGASATKDRRQLISNIEKHVEEAQELLEQMELEVREVESAKRQRCRTKLDCYRAELKRLTLEYIKARSIKQGALSYDSAEELNDVRISSDQKQRLLDNSERMERTGRQLEEGYRVVLETQDIGTQVLQNLNEQRETIKRTRSRLRETDEELGRSSRLMSSMIMRSIQQKIILFIVGACFIIALCLGLYLGLNK
;
A
#
# COMPACT_ATOMS: atom_id res chain seq x y z
N MET A 1 21.25 -10.63 0.95
CA MET A 1 20.72 -10.99 -0.39
C MET A 1 19.41 -10.23 -0.51
N VAL A 2 19.36 -9.18 -1.32
CA VAL A 2 18.15 -8.36 -1.54
C VAL A 2 17.09 -9.27 -2.16
N SER A 3 15.86 -9.24 -1.64
CA SER A 3 14.80 -10.09 -2.21
C SER A 3 14.49 -9.63 -3.63
N LEU A 4 14.18 -10.56 -4.54
CA LEU A 4 13.87 -10.23 -5.94
C LEU A 4 12.71 -9.22 -6.04
N PHE A 5 11.75 -9.33 -5.13
CA PHE A 5 10.69 -8.34 -4.92
C PHE A 5 11.20 -6.92 -4.63
N GLU A 6 12.18 -6.75 -3.74
CA GLU A 6 12.77 -5.42 -3.44
C GLU A 6 13.52 -4.83 -4.64
N ASN A 7 14.10 -5.68 -5.49
CA ASN A 7 14.74 -5.21 -6.72
C ASN A 7 13.71 -4.67 -7.72
N TYR A 8 12.60 -5.39 -7.92
CA TYR A 8 11.50 -4.90 -8.75
C TYR A 8 10.83 -3.65 -8.15
N GLU A 9 10.71 -3.56 -6.82
CA GLU A 9 10.21 -2.37 -6.12
C GLU A 9 11.09 -1.14 -6.42
N GLN A 10 12.42 -1.30 -6.41
CA GLN A 10 13.34 -0.23 -6.74
C GLN A 10 13.24 0.20 -8.21
N GLN A 11 13.19 -0.76 -9.14
CA GLN A 11 13.02 -0.47 -10.57
C GLN A 11 11.70 0.27 -10.83
N TYR A 12 10.60 -0.19 -10.24
CA TYR A 12 9.29 0.44 -10.33
C TYR A 12 9.33 1.90 -9.82
N SER A 13 9.98 2.16 -8.69
CA SER A 13 10.09 3.51 -8.13
C SER A 13 10.87 4.49 -9.02
N VAL A 14 11.88 4.02 -9.74
CA VAL A 14 12.62 4.87 -10.69
C VAL A 14 11.72 5.20 -11.88
N LEU A 15 11.04 4.18 -12.40
CA LEU A 15 10.18 4.31 -13.57
C LEU A 15 8.98 5.24 -13.33
N THR A 16 8.33 5.16 -12.16
CA THR A 16 7.23 6.08 -11.81
C THR A 16 7.71 7.53 -11.62
N ALA A 17 8.92 7.73 -11.10
CA ALA A 17 9.52 9.06 -11.02
C ALA A 17 9.79 9.65 -12.42
N ASP A 18 10.32 8.84 -13.34
CA ASP A 18 10.56 9.24 -14.73
C ASP A 18 9.24 9.56 -15.46
N ILE A 19 8.21 8.72 -15.30
CA ILE A 19 6.86 8.97 -15.84
C ILE A 19 6.33 10.32 -15.31
N THR A 20 6.43 10.56 -14.00
CA THR A 20 5.96 11.80 -13.37
C THR A 20 6.67 13.03 -13.94
N ALA A 21 8.00 12.96 -14.07
CA ALA A 21 8.80 14.04 -14.64
C ALA A 21 8.44 14.31 -16.10
N GLN A 22 8.29 13.26 -16.91
CA GLN A 22 7.92 13.36 -18.31
C GLN A 22 6.48 13.90 -18.50
N ILE A 23 5.53 13.56 -17.63
CA ILE A 23 4.18 14.15 -17.62
C ILE A 23 4.25 15.66 -17.35
N GLY A 24 5.09 16.08 -16.40
CA GLY A 24 5.31 17.51 -16.13
C GLY A 24 5.90 18.25 -17.36
N LEU A 25 6.91 17.65 -18.00
CA LEU A 25 7.51 18.15 -19.24
C LEU A 25 6.52 18.17 -20.40
N LEU A 26 5.63 17.19 -20.50
CA LEU A 26 4.60 17.08 -21.54
C LEU A 26 3.62 18.27 -21.50
N GLY A 27 3.34 18.78 -20.29
CA GLY A 27 2.56 20.00 -20.09
C GLY A 27 3.26 21.25 -20.66
N ALA A 28 4.59 21.33 -20.56
CA ALA A 28 5.38 22.50 -20.97
C ALA A 28 5.91 22.46 -22.42
N SER A 29 6.14 21.28 -23.00
CA SER A 29 6.92 21.11 -24.25
C SER A 29 6.20 21.50 -25.56
N ALA A 30 6.99 21.86 -26.59
CA ALA A 30 6.54 22.15 -27.96
C ALA A 30 6.19 20.88 -28.77
N THR A 31 5.50 21.05 -29.90
CA THR A 31 4.78 19.98 -30.63
C THR A 31 5.65 18.81 -31.12
N LYS A 32 6.92 19.04 -31.44
CA LYS A 32 7.83 18.02 -32.01
C LYS A 32 8.41 17.10 -30.93
N ASP A 33 8.90 17.67 -29.84
CA ASP A 33 9.41 16.93 -28.68
C ASP A 33 8.29 16.20 -27.94
N ARG A 34 7.09 16.76 -27.98
CA ARG A 34 5.88 16.18 -27.39
C ARG A 34 5.55 14.78 -27.90
N ARG A 35 5.76 14.49 -29.20
CA ARG A 35 5.47 13.15 -29.75
C ARG A 35 6.46 12.11 -29.22
N GLN A 36 7.72 12.48 -29.05
CA GLN A 36 8.74 11.63 -28.43
C GLN A 36 8.47 11.42 -26.94
N LEU A 37 8.12 12.49 -26.21
CA LEU A 37 7.70 12.42 -24.81
C LEU A 37 6.50 11.49 -24.62
N ILE A 38 5.47 11.59 -25.47
CA ILE A 38 4.31 10.69 -25.44
C ILE A 38 4.73 9.24 -25.61
N SER A 39 5.57 8.94 -26.62
CA SER A 39 6.05 7.58 -26.87
C SER A 39 6.88 7.03 -25.72
N ASN A 40 7.70 7.87 -25.07
CA ASN A 40 8.51 7.47 -23.93
C ASN A 40 7.66 7.19 -22.70
N ILE A 41 6.66 8.04 -22.42
CA ILE A 41 5.72 7.83 -21.31
C ILE A 41 4.93 6.53 -21.52
N GLU A 42 4.43 6.28 -22.74
CA GLU A 42 3.70 5.04 -23.05
C GLU A 42 4.57 3.80 -22.83
N LYS A 43 5.84 3.83 -23.27
CA LYS A 43 6.79 2.73 -23.04
C LYS A 43 7.09 2.51 -21.56
N HIS A 44 7.33 3.57 -20.79
CA HIS A 44 7.59 3.45 -19.36
C HIS A 44 6.35 2.97 -18.58
N VAL A 45 5.14 3.34 -19.00
CA VAL A 45 3.91 2.81 -18.40
C VAL A 45 3.78 1.31 -18.65
N GLU A 46 4.10 0.83 -19.85
CA GLU A 46 4.11 -0.61 -20.19
C GLU A 46 5.17 -1.36 -19.36
N GLU A 47 6.40 -0.87 -19.32
CA GLU A 47 7.48 -1.42 -18.49
C GLU A 47 7.08 -1.48 -16.99
N ALA A 48 6.34 -0.48 -16.49
CA ALA A 48 5.86 -0.45 -15.11
C ALA A 48 4.75 -1.48 -14.85
N GLN A 49 3.91 -1.76 -15.84
CA GLN A 49 2.92 -2.83 -15.77
C GLN A 49 3.60 -4.20 -15.73
N GLU A 50 4.59 -4.43 -16.57
CA GLU A 50 5.37 -5.69 -16.56
C GLU A 50 6.03 -5.92 -15.19
N LEU A 51 6.64 -4.88 -14.60
CA LEU A 51 7.23 -4.98 -13.26
C LEU A 51 6.19 -5.30 -12.17
N LEU A 52 4.97 -4.75 -12.27
CA LEU A 52 3.87 -5.09 -11.35
C LEU A 52 3.42 -6.54 -11.48
N GLU A 53 3.42 -7.10 -12.70
CA GLU A 53 3.12 -8.52 -12.93
C GLU A 53 4.22 -9.41 -12.34
N GLN A 54 5.50 -9.07 -12.58
CA GLN A 54 6.63 -9.80 -12.00
C GLN A 54 6.59 -9.78 -10.47
N MET A 55 6.32 -8.62 -9.86
CA MET A 55 6.14 -8.51 -8.41
C MET A 55 4.96 -9.37 -7.91
N GLU A 56 3.88 -9.51 -8.67
CA GLU A 56 2.75 -10.37 -8.30
C GLU A 56 3.13 -11.86 -8.27
N LEU A 57 3.94 -12.30 -9.23
CA LEU A 57 4.46 -13.66 -9.28
C LEU A 57 5.36 -13.94 -8.07
N GLU A 58 6.29 -13.03 -7.77
CA GLU A 58 7.19 -13.16 -6.62
C GLU A 58 6.44 -13.22 -5.28
N VAL A 59 5.36 -12.46 -5.12
CA VAL A 59 4.55 -12.46 -3.88
C VAL A 59 3.93 -13.83 -3.59
N ARG A 60 3.73 -14.68 -4.61
CA ARG A 60 3.25 -16.05 -4.42
C ARG A 60 4.32 -16.94 -3.78
N GLU A 61 5.59 -16.67 -4.04
CA GLU A 61 6.74 -17.42 -3.52
C GLU A 61 7.19 -16.94 -2.13
N VAL A 62 6.83 -15.70 -1.75
CA VAL A 62 7.15 -15.13 -0.43
C VAL A 62 6.45 -15.87 0.71
N GLU A 63 7.16 -16.02 1.84
CA GLU A 63 6.68 -16.60 3.10
C GLU A 63 5.35 -15.99 3.59
N SER A 64 4.47 -16.80 4.17
CA SER A 64 3.10 -16.42 4.55
C SER A 64 3.03 -15.19 5.46
N ALA A 65 4.02 -14.99 6.34
CA ALA A 65 4.11 -13.86 7.25
C ALA A 65 4.32 -12.50 6.54
N LYS A 66 5.03 -12.49 5.40
CA LYS A 66 5.35 -11.25 4.65
C LYS A 66 4.40 -11.02 3.47
N ARG A 67 3.74 -12.09 3.00
CA ARG A 67 2.85 -12.09 1.83
C ARG A 67 1.74 -11.03 1.88
N GLN A 68 1.07 -10.87 3.03
CA GLN A 68 -0.01 -9.89 3.17
C GLN A 68 0.49 -8.44 3.02
N ARG A 69 1.68 -8.15 3.56
CA ARG A 69 2.30 -6.84 3.45
C ARG A 69 2.72 -6.54 2.00
N CYS A 70 3.31 -7.51 1.31
CA CYS A 70 3.70 -7.33 -0.09
C CYS A 70 2.48 -7.20 -1.03
N ARG A 71 1.38 -7.93 -0.77
CA ARG A 71 0.11 -7.72 -1.49
C ARG A 71 -0.43 -6.30 -1.34
N THR A 72 -0.43 -5.79 -0.11
CA THR A 72 -0.88 -4.42 0.16
C THR A 72 -0.01 -3.39 -0.58
N LYS A 73 1.32 -3.58 -0.61
CA LYS A 73 2.21 -2.73 -1.41
C LYS A 73 1.89 -2.79 -2.90
N LEU A 74 1.69 -3.98 -3.45
CA LEU A 74 1.32 -4.20 -4.85
C LEU A 74 0.01 -3.47 -5.21
N ASP A 75 -0.99 -3.55 -4.35
CA ASP A 75 -2.27 -2.85 -4.53
C ASP A 75 -2.05 -1.32 -4.57
N CYS A 76 -1.19 -0.79 -3.69
CA CYS A 76 -0.82 0.63 -3.69
C CYS A 76 -0.09 1.04 -4.99
N TYR A 77 0.88 0.25 -5.46
CA TYR A 77 1.59 0.53 -6.70
C TYR A 77 0.68 0.45 -7.93
N ARG A 78 -0.28 -0.49 -7.97
CA ARG A 78 -1.29 -0.53 -9.03
C ARG A 78 -2.13 0.74 -9.05
N ALA A 79 -2.57 1.21 -7.89
CA ALA A 79 -3.32 2.46 -7.78
C ALA A 79 -2.48 3.68 -8.21
N GLU A 80 -1.20 3.72 -7.84
CA GLU A 80 -0.27 4.78 -8.24
C GLU A 80 -0.04 4.83 -9.75
N LEU A 81 0.27 3.70 -10.38
CA LEU A 81 0.48 3.64 -11.83
C LEU A 81 -0.77 4.10 -12.58
N LYS A 82 -1.95 3.66 -12.14
CA LYS A 82 -3.23 4.12 -12.72
C LYS A 82 -3.43 5.63 -12.58
N ARG A 83 -3.11 6.22 -11.41
CA ARG A 83 -3.14 7.68 -11.21
C ARG A 83 -2.23 8.40 -12.19
N LEU A 84 -1.00 7.90 -12.37
CA LEU A 84 -0.04 8.48 -13.32
C LEU A 84 -0.55 8.39 -14.77
N THR A 85 -1.17 7.28 -15.16
CA THR A 85 -1.81 7.13 -16.48
C THR A 85 -2.94 8.15 -16.69
N LEU A 86 -3.76 8.43 -15.67
CA LEU A 86 -4.80 9.45 -15.74
C LEU A 86 -4.22 10.87 -15.86
N GLU A 87 -3.17 11.17 -15.11
CA GLU A 87 -2.45 12.45 -15.20
C GLU A 87 -1.83 12.64 -16.58
N TYR A 88 -1.26 11.57 -17.16
CA TYR A 88 -0.78 11.55 -18.53
C TYR A 88 -1.90 11.84 -19.55
N ILE A 89 -3.04 11.14 -19.47
CA ILE A 89 -4.18 11.37 -20.38
C ILE A 89 -4.68 12.82 -20.28
N LYS A 90 -4.75 13.38 -19.07
CA LYS A 90 -5.14 14.77 -18.84
C LYS A 90 -4.11 15.76 -19.40
N ALA A 91 -2.83 15.56 -19.14
CA ALA A 91 -1.76 16.39 -19.70
C ALA A 91 -1.69 16.31 -21.24
N ARG A 92 -2.10 15.16 -21.79
CA ARG A 92 -2.25 14.95 -23.23
C ARG A 92 -3.45 15.73 -23.79
N SER A 93 -4.62 15.69 -23.17
CA SER A 93 -5.84 16.33 -23.69
C SER A 93 -5.85 17.86 -23.56
N ILE A 94 -5.36 18.43 -22.45
CA ILE A 94 -5.38 19.89 -22.18
C ILE A 94 -4.69 20.67 -23.31
N LYS A 95 -3.53 20.20 -23.79
CA LYS A 95 -2.77 20.90 -24.83
C LYS A 95 -3.32 20.67 -26.25
N GLN A 96 -4.02 19.56 -26.50
CA GLN A 96 -4.77 19.38 -27.76
C GLN A 96 -5.95 20.37 -27.84
N GLY A 97 -6.63 20.64 -26.73
CA GLY A 97 -7.67 21.67 -26.66
C GLY A 97 -7.12 23.10 -26.78
N ALA A 98 -5.98 23.41 -26.14
CA ALA A 98 -5.36 24.74 -26.21
C ALA A 98 -4.81 25.07 -27.61
N LEU A 99 -4.18 24.11 -28.30
CA LEU A 99 -3.78 24.27 -29.71
C LEU A 99 -4.99 24.46 -30.64
N SER A 100 -6.17 23.97 -30.23
CA SER A 100 -7.40 24.14 -31.00
C SER A 100 -8.01 25.54 -30.89
N TYR A 101 -7.70 26.29 -29.82
CA TYR A 101 -8.17 27.66 -29.62
C TYR A 101 -7.16 28.68 -30.17
N ASP A 102 -5.86 28.43 -30.00
CA ASP A 102 -4.78 29.30 -30.47
C ASP A 102 -4.67 29.32 -32.02
N SER A 103 -4.95 28.19 -32.70
CA SER A 103 -5.03 28.15 -34.17
C SER A 103 -6.33 28.70 -34.76
N ALA A 104 -7.33 29.05 -33.93
CA ALA A 104 -8.60 29.61 -34.41
C ALA A 104 -8.57 31.15 -34.49
N GLU A 105 -7.72 31.82 -33.70
CA GLU A 105 -7.62 33.28 -33.66
C GLU A 105 -6.70 33.85 -34.76
N GLU A 106 -5.79 33.06 -35.34
CA GLU A 106 -4.78 33.55 -36.31
C GLU A 106 -5.15 33.37 -37.79
N LEU A 107 -6.37 32.93 -38.11
CA LEU A 107 -6.74 32.60 -39.50
C LEU A 107 -8.01 33.30 -40.01
N ASN A 108 -8.16 34.58 -39.68
CA ASN A 108 -9.21 35.44 -40.22
C ASN A 108 -8.78 36.19 -41.51
N ASP A 109 -8.20 35.47 -42.48
CA ASP A 109 -8.04 36.00 -43.84
C ASP A 109 -8.63 35.04 -44.89
N VAL A 110 -9.87 35.37 -45.25
CA VAL A 110 -10.61 35.14 -46.51
C VAL A 110 -9.95 34.22 -47.57
N ARG A 111 -10.47 32.99 -47.72
CA ARG A 111 -10.62 32.30 -49.04
C ARG A 111 -11.54 31.05 -49.03
N ILE A 112 -12.82 31.29 -49.35
CA ILE A 112 -13.77 30.55 -50.21
C ILE A 112 -13.91 28.99 -50.06
N SER A 113 -14.94 28.59 -49.30
CA SER A 113 -15.91 27.48 -49.46
C SER A 113 -15.46 26.01 -49.60
N SER A 114 -14.50 25.64 -50.47
CA SER A 114 -14.09 24.22 -50.61
C SER A 114 -13.17 23.78 -49.46
N ASP A 115 -12.30 24.69 -49.04
CA ASP A 115 -11.37 24.48 -47.91
C ASP A 115 -12.13 24.37 -46.58
N GLN A 116 -13.29 25.03 -46.48
CA GLN A 116 -14.15 24.98 -45.30
C GLN A 116 -14.78 23.59 -45.11
N LYS A 117 -15.21 22.92 -46.19
CA LYS A 117 -15.70 21.53 -46.12
C LYS A 117 -14.58 20.56 -45.73
N GLN A 118 -13.37 20.74 -46.27
CA GLN A 118 -12.22 19.91 -45.96
C GLN A 118 -11.74 20.14 -44.51
N ARG A 119 -11.79 21.37 -44.01
CA ARG A 119 -11.56 21.70 -42.60
C ARG A 119 -12.61 21.12 -41.67
N LEU A 120 -13.89 21.14 -42.06
CA LEU A 120 -14.96 20.50 -41.28
C LEU A 120 -14.78 18.98 -41.24
N LEU A 121 -14.34 18.36 -42.33
CA LEU A 121 -14.01 16.93 -42.37
C LEU A 121 -12.79 16.61 -41.50
N ASP A 122 -11.70 17.38 -41.57
CA ASP A 122 -10.52 17.20 -40.71
C ASP A 122 -10.88 17.45 -39.22
N ASN A 123 -11.72 18.46 -38.94
CA ASN A 123 -12.22 18.71 -37.60
C ASN A 123 -13.13 17.56 -37.10
N SER A 124 -13.97 17.00 -37.98
CA SER A 124 -14.81 15.84 -37.67
C SER A 124 -13.98 14.58 -37.41
N GLU A 125 -12.96 14.31 -38.22
CA GLU A 125 -12.05 13.17 -38.04
C GLU A 125 -11.25 13.31 -36.74
N ARG A 126 -10.76 14.52 -36.43
CA ARG A 126 -10.07 14.81 -35.17
C ARG A 126 -10.99 14.73 -33.96
N MET A 127 -12.24 15.17 -34.10
CA MET A 127 -13.24 15.07 -33.03
C MET A 127 -13.61 13.63 -32.76
N GLU A 128 -13.79 12.80 -33.81
CA GLU A 128 -14.00 11.37 -33.67
C GLU A 128 -12.80 10.71 -32.96
N ARG A 129 -11.58 11.05 -33.35
CA ARG A 129 -10.35 10.53 -32.71
C ARG A 129 -10.23 10.95 -31.24
N THR A 130 -10.63 12.17 -30.92
CA THR A 130 -10.65 12.70 -29.54
C THR A 130 -11.75 12.02 -28.72
N GLY A 131 -12.91 11.78 -29.33
CA GLY A 131 -14.02 11.05 -28.73
C GLY A 131 -13.64 9.63 -28.34
N ARG A 132 -12.99 8.88 -29.26
CA ARG A 132 -12.49 7.53 -28.96
C ARG A 132 -11.46 7.51 -27.83
N GLN A 133 -10.55 8.49 -27.80
CA GLN A 133 -9.56 8.63 -26.71
C GLN A 133 -10.23 8.98 -25.37
N LEU A 134 -11.30 9.79 -25.39
CA LEU A 134 -12.09 10.11 -24.20
C LEU A 134 -12.86 8.91 -23.68
N GLU A 135 -13.44 8.11 -24.57
CA GLU A 135 -14.15 6.87 -24.24
C GLU A 135 -13.19 5.84 -23.63
N GLU A 136 -12.00 5.69 -24.21
CA GLU A 136 -10.96 4.84 -23.65
C GLU A 136 -10.46 5.34 -22.29
N GLY A 137 -10.26 6.65 -22.14
CA GLY A 137 -9.92 7.28 -20.86
C GLY A 137 -11.02 7.07 -19.81
N TYR A 138 -12.29 7.17 -20.20
CA TYR A 138 -13.44 6.92 -19.34
C TYR A 138 -13.49 5.47 -18.85
N ARG A 139 -13.23 4.50 -19.74
CA ARG A 139 -13.12 3.08 -19.36
C ARG A 139 -12.02 2.88 -18.31
N VAL A 140 -10.85 3.49 -18.51
CA VAL A 140 -9.72 3.41 -17.57
C VAL A 140 -10.10 4.06 -16.22
N VAL A 141 -10.84 5.17 -16.22
CA VAL A 141 -11.34 5.81 -14.98
C VAL A 141 -12.30 4.89 -14.22
N LEU A 142 -13.24 4.23 -14.91
CA LEU A 142 -14.17 3.29 -14.27
C LEU A 142 -13.43 2.09 -13.66
N GLU A 143 -12.48 1.51 -14.38
CA GLU A 143 -11.63 0.45 -13.86
C GLU A 143 -10.76 0.93 -12.68
N THR A 144 -10.42 2.22 -12.66
CA THR A 144 -9.71 2.85 -11.53
C THR A 144 -10.62 3.05 -10.32
N GLN A 145 -11.88 3.42 -10.52
CA GLN A 145 -12.86 3.54 -9.44
C GLN A 145 -13.10 2.19 -8.76
N ASP A 146 -13.20 1.11 -9.53
CA ASP A 146 -13.42 -0.23 -9.00
C ASP A 146 -12.24 -0.72 -8.14
N ILE A 147 -11.01 -0.61 -8.67
CA ILE A 147 -9.81 -0.95 -7.88
C ILE A 147 -9.65 -0.02 -6.68
N GLY A 148 -9.89 1.28 -6.83
CA GLY A 148 -9.84 2.23 -5.71
C GLY A 148 -10.83 1.86 -4.60
N THR A 149 -12.02 1.40 -4.97
CA THR A 149 -13.03 0.89 -4.04
C THR A 149 -12.53 -0.37 -3.34
N GLN A 150 -11.92 -1.29 -4.08
CA GLN A 150 -11.33 -2.53 -3.53
C GLN A 150 -10.16 -2.24 -2.58
N VAL A 151 -9.29 -1.29 -2.90
CA VAL A 151 -8.19 -0.84 -2.03
C VAL A 151 -8.75 -0.21 -0.75
N LEU A 152 -9.75 0.66 -0.85
CA LEU A 152 -10.41 1.26 0.32
C LEU A 152 -11.07 0.19 1.19
N GLN A 153 -11.70 -0.82 0.58
CA GLN A 153 -12.28 -1.94 1.30
C GLN A 153 -11.19 -2.73 2.05
N ASN A 154 -10.11 -3.11 1.37
CA ASN A 154 -8.98 -3.81 1.97
C ASN A 154 -8.36 -3.00 3.13
N LEU A 155 -8.20 -1.69 2.98
CA LEU A 155 -7.70 -0.82 4.05
C LEU A 155 -8.68 -0.74 5.23
N ASN A 156 -9.98 -0.73 4.97
CA ASN A 156 -10.99 -0.73 6.02
C ASN A 156 -11.01 -2.05 6.79
N GLU A 157 -10.92 -3.19 6.10
CA GLU A 157 -10.79 -4.52 6.70
C GLU A 157 -9.50 -4.65 7.53
N GLN A 158 -8.38 -4.10 7.03
CA GLN A 158 -7.12 -4.04 7.77
C GLN A 158 -7.25 -3.15 9.02
N ARG A 159 -7.87 -1.97 8.91
CA ARG A 159 -8.14 -1.09 10.05
C ARG A 159 -8.99 -1.78 11.10
N GLU A 160 -10.01 -2.52 10.69
CA GLU A 160 -10.88 -3.27 11.60
C GLU A 160 -10.11 -4.40 12.29
N THR A 161 -9.27 -5.13 11.54
CA THR A 161 -8.40 -6.16 12.09
C THR A 161 -7.45 -5.59 13.13
N ILE A 162 -6.79 -4.46 12.85
CA ILE A 162 -5.92 -3.76 13.82
C ILE A 162 -6.72 -3.33 15.05
N LYS A 163 -7.94 -2.80 14.88
CA LYS A 163 -8.81 -2.39 15.98
C LYS A 163 -9.20 -3.58 16.86
N ARG A 164 -9.55 -4.73 16.26
CA ARG A 164 -9.87 -5.97 16.98
C ARG A 164 -8.67 -6.50 17.74
N THR A 165 -7.50 -6.55 17.12
CA THR A 165 -6.25 -6.97 17.79
C THR A 165 -5.91 -6.05 18.96
N ARG A 166 -6.07 -4.72 18.79
CA ARG A 166 -5.83 -3.76 19.87
C ARG A 166 -6.85 -3.90 21.01
N SER A 167 -8.12 -4.19 20.71
CA SER A 167 -9.14 -4.48 21.74
C SER A 167 -8.78 -5.75 22.51
N ARG A 168 -8.43 -6.84 21.81
CA ARG A 168 -8.00 -8.10 22.42
C ARG A 168 -6.76 -7.94 23.28
N LEU A 169 -5.77 -7.14 22.84
CA LEU A 169 -4.59 -6.83 23.65
C LEU A 169 -4.96 -6.06 24.92
N ARG A 170 -5.88 -5.09 24.85
CA ARG A 170 -6.34 -4.35 26.02
C ARG A 170 -7.12 -5.25 26.99
N GLU A 171 -7.99 -6.12 26.49
CA GLU A 171 -8.68 -7.13 27.30
C GLU A 171 -7.70 -8.12 27.92
N THR A 172 -6.69 -8.55 27.18
CA THR A 172 -5.62 -9.43 27.68
C THR A 172 -4.78 -8.73 28.76
N ASP A 173 -4.47 -7.43 28.62
CA ASP A 173 -3.81 -6.63 29.66
C ASP A 173 -4.66 -6.51 30.93
N GLU A 174 -5.98 -6.32 30.78
CA GLU A 174 -6.92 -6.29 31.89
C GLU A 174 -7.04 -7.66 32.59
N GLU A 175 -7.06 -8.76 31.83
CA GLU A 175 -7.06 -10.14 32.35
C GLU A 175 -5.72 -10.53 32.98
N LEU A 176 -4.59 -10.12 32.40
CA LEU A 176 -3.25 -10.28 32.97
C LEU A 176 -3.12 -9.53 34.29
N GLY A 177 -3.69 -8.32 34.38
CA GLY A 177 -3.76 -7.56 35.64
C GLY A 177 -4.53 -8.28 36.74
N ARG A 178 -5.68 -8.91 36.39
CA ARG A 178 -6.47 -9.73 37.33
C ARG A 178 -5.77 -11.05 37.70
N SER A 179 -5.21 -11.76 36.73
CA SER A 179 -4.46 -13.00 36.95
C SER A 179 -3.20 -12.77 37.78
N SER A 180 -2.45 -11.69 37.54
CA SER A 180 -1.28 -11.31 38.35
C SER A 180 -1.66 -11.13 39.83
N ARG A 181 -2.82 -10.51 40.09
CA ARG A 181 -3.33 -10.29 41.46
C ARG A 181 -3.76 -11.59 42.14
N LEU A 182 -4.42 -12.49 41.42
CA LEU A 182 -4.80 -13.81 41.93
C LEU A 182 -3.59 -14.70 42.18
N MET A 183 -2.64 -14.71 41.24
CA MET A 183 -1.40 -15.48 41.30
C MET A 183 -0.50 -15.01 42.44
N SER A 184 -0.39 -13.69 42.67
CA SER A 184 0.31 -13.14 43.82
C SER A 184 -0.30 -13.64 45.15
N SER A 185 -1.64 -13.74 45.24
CA SER A 185 -2.30 -14.29 46.43
C SER A 185 -2.02 -15.79 46.63
N MET A 186 -1.97 -16.57 45.54
CA MET A 186 -1.64 -18.00 45.59
C MET A 186 -0.18 -18.24 45.99
N ILE A 187 0.75 -17.44 45.46
CA ILE A 187 2.17 -17.49 45.80
C ILE A 187 2.37 -17.15 47.28
N MET A 188 1.72 -16.09 47.77
CA MET A 188 1.80 -15.69 49.18
C MET A 188 1.29 -16.80 50.11
N ARG A 189 0.17 -17.44 49.78
CA ARG A 189 -0.38 -18.59 50.54
C ARG A 189 0.57 -19.80 50.50
N SER A 190 1.20 -20.09 49.35
CA SER A 190 2.16 -21.18 49.23
C SER A 190 3.41 -20.95 50.07
N ILE A 191 3.93 -19.71 50.11
CA ILE A 191 5.08 -19.34 50.94
C ILE A 191 4.73 -19.51 52.44
N GLN A 192 3.54 -19.07 52.87
CA GLN A 192 3.09 -19.24 54.26
C GLN A 192 3.06 -20.72 54.67
N GLN A 193 2.51 -21.61 53.83
CA GLN A 193 2.48 -23.04 54.12
C GLN A 193 3.88 -23.65 54.23
N LYS A 194 4.81 -23.25 53.36
CA LYS A 194 6.21 -23.70 53.42
C LYS A 194 6.92 -23.26 54.70
N ILE A 195 6.69 -22.01 55.15
CA ILE A 195 7.27 -21.48 56.39
C ILE A 195 6.76 -22.28 57.60
N ILE A 196 5.44 -22.54 57.66
CA ILE A 196 4.84 -23.32 58.75
C ILE A 196 5.45 -24.74 58.80
N LEU A 197 5.59 -25.40 57.65
CA LEU A 197 6.20 -26.73 57.57
C LEU A 197 7.64 -26.72 58.11
N PHE A 198 8.44 -25.70 57.75
CA PHE A 198 9.82 -25.58 58.18
C PHE A 198 9.94 -25.37 59.70
N ILE A 199 9.07 -24.54 60.29
CA ILE A 199 9.01 -24.29 61.73
C ILE A 199 8.66 -25.57 62.49
N VAL A 200 7.65 -26.32 62.03
CA VAL A 200 7.24 -27.59 62.67
C VAL A 200 8.36 -28.62 62.60
N GLY A 201 9.03 -28.74 61.44
CA GLY A 201 10.18 -29.63 61.28
C GLY A 201 11.35 -29.26 62.21
N ALA A 202 11.67 -27.97 62.33
CA ALA A 202 12.70 -27.48 63.23
C ALA A 202 12.38 -27.77 64.71
N CYS A 203 11.13 -27.56 65.14
CA CYS A 203 10.69 -27.92 66.49
C CYS A 203 10.86 -29.41 66.79
N PHE A 204 10.53 -30.29 65.83
CA PHE A 204 10.73 -31.74 65.99
C PHE A 204 12.21 -32.10 66.16
N ILE A 205 13.10 -31.51 65.36
CA ILE A 205 14.55 -31.76 65.48
C ILE A 205 15.06 -31.28 66.84
N ILE A 206 14.66 -30.09 67.29
CA ILE A 206 15.08 -29.55 68.60
C ILE A 206 14.62 -30.48 69.74
N ALA A 207 13.37 -30.95 69.71
CA ALA A 207 12.84 -31.89 70.70
C ALA A 207 13.64 -33.21 70.73
N LEU A 208 14.00 -33.73 69.55
CA LEU A 208 14.79 -34.96 69.41
C LEU A 208 16.21 -34.78 69.93
N CYS A 209 16.86 -33.65 69.63
CA CYS A 209 18.16 -33.28 70.18
C CYS A 209 18.13 -33.14 71.71
N LEU A 210 17.12 -32.48 72.27
CA LEU A 210 16.96 -32.34 73.73
C LEU A 210 16.72 -33.70 74.40
N GLY A 211 15.90 -34.56 73.81
CA GLY A 211 15.68 -35.91 74.29
C GLY A 211 16.95 -36.75 74.31
N LEU A 212 17.74 -36.72 73.24
CA LEU A 212 19.04 -37.39 73.18
C LEU A 212 20.03 -36.82 74.19
N TYR A 213 20.10 -35.48 74.33
CA TYR A 213 21.00 -34.84 75.29
C TYR A 213 20.68 -35.25 76.74
N LEU A 214 19.40 -35.24 77.12
CA LEU A 214 18.97 -35.68 78.46
C LEU A 214 19.17 -37.18 78.66
N GLY A 215 19.03 -38.00 77.62
CA GLY A 215 19.25 -39.44 77.69
C GLY A 215 20.73 -39.85 77.75
N LEU A 216 21.63 -39.10 77.11
CA LEU A 216 23.07 -39.31 77.16
C LEU A 216 23.72 -38.78 78.45
N ASN A 217 23.09 -37.80 79.09
CA ASN A 217 23.60 -37.14 80.29
C ASN A 217 23.04 -37.76 81.59
N LYS A 218 22.43 -38.95 81.51
CA LYS A 218 21.84 -39.70 82.63
C LYS A 218 22.45 -41.09 82.70
#